data_AF-A0A0G0ZLQ9-F1
#
_entry.id   AF-A0A0G0ZLQ9-F1
#
_cell.length_a   1.000
_cell.length_b   1.000
_cell.length_c   1.000
_cell.angle_alpha   90.00
_cell.angle_beta   90.00
_cell.angle_gamma   90.00
#
_symmetry.space_group_name_H-M   'P 1'
#
loop_
_entity.id
_entity.type
_entity.pdbx_description
1 polymer ?
#
loop_
_entity_poly.entity_id
_entity_poly.type
_entity_poly.pdbx_seq_one_letter_code
_entity_poly.pdbx_strand_id
1 'polypeptide(L)' 'MQINLLGKNMEVTEAIRDYVVKRVTNLGKLLSRIEEGKGKVMVNFEVGKSTNHHKSGDIFHADCLIKID' A
#
# COMPACT_ATOMS: atom_id res chain seq x y z
N MET A 1 -6.52 4.27 -11.58
CA MET A 1 -6.07 4.27 -10.17
C MET A 1 -4.57 4.52 -10.13
N GLN A 2 -4.09 5.40 -9.25
CA GLN A 2 -2.65 5.62 -9.04
C GLN A 2 -2.21 4.99 -7.70
N ILE A 3 -1.16 4.18 -7.72
CA ILE A 3 -0.59 3.54 -6.51
C ILE A 3 0.80 4.10 -6.27
N ASN A 4 0.98 4.74 -5.12
CA ASN A 4 2.27 5.18 -4.60
C ASN A 4 2.70 4.20 -3.51
N LEU A 5 3.88 3.58 -3.66
CA LEU A 5 4.44 2.63 -2.70
C LEU A 5 5.74 3.18 -2.09
N LEU A 6 5.80 3.20 -0.76
CA LEU A 6 6.95 3.62 0.02
C LEU A 6 7.43 2.49 0.94
N GLY A 7 8.75 2.34 1.05
CA GLY A 7 9.41 1.48 2.03
C GLY A 7 9.98 2.30 3.19
N LYS A 8 9.73 1.88 4.43
CA LYS A 8 10.26 2.53 5.64
C LYS A 8 11.18 1.59 6.40
N ASN A 9 12.46 1.98 6.53
CA ASN A 9 13.51 1.15 7.14
C ASN A 9 13.68 -0.24 6.48
N MET A 10 13.27 -0.37 5.22
CA MET A 10 13.43 -1.58 4.42
C MET A 10 13.43 -1.24 2.93
N GLU A 11 14.03 -2.10 2.14
CA GLU A 11 13.99 -2.02 0.67
C GLU A 11 12.65 -2.52 0.13
N VAL A 12 12.14 -1.85 -0.91
CA VAL A 12 10.98 -2.32 -1.67
C VAL A 12 11.48 -3.08 -2.89
N THR A 13 11.51 -4.40 -2.78
CA THR A 13 11.83 -5.29 -3.90
C THR A 13 10.67 -5.38 -4.88
N GLU A 14 10.92 -5.88 -6.09
CA GLU A 14 9.87 -6.15 -7.08
C GLU A 14 8.81 -7.11 -6.55
N ALA A 15 9.22 -8.16 -5.82
CA ALA A 15 8.28 -9.09 -5.19
C ALA A 15 7.33 -8.41 -4.18
N ILE A 16 7.84 -7.44 -3.41
CA ILE A 16 7.01 -6.64 -2.48
C ILE A 16 6.06 -5.75 -3.27
N ARG A 17 6.55 -5.10 -4.34
CA ARG A 17 5.73 -4.25 -5.21
C ARG A 17 4.59 -5.02 -5.84
N ASP A 18 4.86 -6.17 -6.42
CA ASP A 18 3.86 -7.03 -7.06
C ASP A 18 2.81 -7.49 -6.06
N TYR A 19 3.23 -7.84 -4.84
CA TYR A 19 2.32 -8.24 -3.79
C TYR A 19 1.41 -7.10 -3.33
N VAL A 20 1.96 -5.89 -3.16
CA VAL A 20 1.17 -4.69 -2.83
C VAL A 20 0.16 -4.39 -3.92
N VAL A 21 0.58 -4.35 -5.18
CA VAL A 21 -0.31 -4.11 -6.33
C VAL A 21 -1.44 -5.14 -6.34
N LYS A 22 -1.11 -6.43 -6.20
CA LYS A 22 -2.12 -7.50 -6.14
C LYS A 22 -3.14 -7.28 -5.01
N ARG A 23 -2.67 -6.89 -3.81
CA ARG A 23 -3.56 -6.63 -2.66
C ARG A 23 -4.47 -5.43 -2.88
N VAL A 24 -3.97 -4.35 -3.45
CA VAL A 24 -4.78 -3.18 -3.82
C VAL A 24 -5.79 -3.55 -4.91
N THR A 25 -5.41 -4.35 -5.90
CA THR A 25 -6.32 -4.79 -6.96
C THR A 25 -7.42 -5.74 -6.49
N ASN A 26 -7.31 -6.37 -5.31
CA ASN A 26 -8.44 -7.11 -4.73
C ASN A 26 -9.61 -6.18 -4.35
N LEU A 27 -9.33 -4.90 -4.09
CA LEU A 27 -10.35 -3.84 -3.96
C LEU A 27 -10.81 -3.31 -5.34
N GLY A 28 -10.26 -3.87 -6.43
CA GLY A 28 -10.40 -3.38 -7.80
C GLY A 28 -11.85 -3.18 -8.22
N LYS A 29 -12.77 -4.11 -7.92
CA LYS A 29 -14.20 -3.92 -8.27
C LYS A 29 -14.82 -2.69 -7.62
N LEU A 30 -14.45 -2.39 -6.37
CA LEU A 30 -14.94 -1.20 -5.66
C LEU A 30 -14.31 0.07 -6.24
N LEU A 31 -12.99 0.06 -6.41
CA LEU A 31 -12.22 1.22 -6.87
C LEU A 31 -12.52 1.55 -8.34
N SER A 32 -12.66 0.54 -9.21
CA SER A 32 -13.03 0.72 -10.62
C SER A 32 -14.39 1.37 -10.80
N ARG A 33 -15.39 1.02 -9.97
CA ARG A 33 -16.72 1.67 -10.02
C ARG A 33 -16.66 3.16 -9.67
N ILE A 34 -15.76 3.53 -8.76
CA ILE A 34 -15.54 4.94 -8.39
C ILE A 34 -14.93 5.69 -9.58
N GLU A 35 -13.95 5.10 -10.26
CA GLU A 35 -13.33 5.69 -11.45
C GLU A 35 -14.29 5.80 -12.64
N GLU A 36 -15.12 4.79 -12.86
CA GLU A 36 -16.22 4.82 -13.84
C GLU A 36 -17.19 5.98 -13.57
N GLY A 37 -17.43 6.30 -12.28
CA GLY A 37 -18.19 7.45 -11.82
C GLY A 37 -17.47 8.80 -11.94
N LYS A 38 -16.30 8.85 -12.61
CA LYS A 38 -15.39 10.00 -12.73
C LYS A 38 -14.68 10.41 -11.43
N GLY A 39 -14.79 9.62 -10.37
CA GLY A 39 -14.01 9.81 -9.15
C GLY A 39 -12.54 9.45 -9.40
N LYS A 40 -11.60 10.09 -8.70
CA LYS A 40 -10.18 9.77 -8.80
C LYS A 40 -9.74 8.97 -7.59
N VAL A 41 -9.11 7.82 -7.82
CA VAL A 41 -8.59 6.96 -6.76
C VAL A 41 -7.07 7.06 -6.67
N MET A 42 -6.57 7.52 -5.53
CA MET A 42 -5.15 7.53 -5.17
C MET A 42 -4.91 6.63 -3.97
N VAL A 43 -3.97 5.69 -4.11
CA VAL A 43 -3.57 4.75 -3.06
C VAL A 43 -2.15 5.07 -2.62
N ASN A 44 -1.98 5.42 -1.35
CA ASN A 44 -0.66 5.57 -0.74
C ASN A 44 -0.43 4.37 0.19
N PHE A 45 0.54 3.54 -0.15
CA PHE A 45 0.85 2.32 0.55
C PHE A 45 2.26 2.41 1.13
N GLU A 46 2.39 2.22 2.44
CA GLU A 46 3.68 2.15 3.15
C GLU A 46 3.88 0.72 3.66
N VAL A 47 5.07 0.18 3.47
CA VAL A 47 5.52 -1.05 4.14
C VAL A 47 6.81 -0.74 4.89
N GLY A 48 6.94 -1.21 6.13
CA GLY A 48 8.09 -0.86 6.92
C GLY A 48 8.47 -1.86 7.98
N LYS A 49 9.74 -1.78 8.39
CA LYS A 49 10.29 -2.51 9.53
C LYS A 49 10.35 -1.58 10.74
N SER A 50 9.77 -2.01 11.85
CA SER A 50 9.84 -1.29 13.11
C SER A 50 11.26 -1.35 13.66
N THR A 51 11.75 -0.23 14.17
CA THR A 51 13.06 -0.15 14.82
C THR A 51 12.90 -0.45 16.31
N ASN A 52 13.81 -1.25 16.85
CA ASN A 52 13.80 -1.65 18.26
C ASN A 52 13.83 -0.42 19.19
N HIS A 53 12.73 -0.14 19.87
CA HIS A 53 12.80 0.65 21.10
C HIS A 53 12.50 -0.19 22.35
N HIS A 54 11.66 -1.23 22.32
CA HIS A 54 11.44 -2.11 23.49
C HIS A 54 10.98 -3.55 23.17
N LYS A 55 10.97 -4.00 21.90
CA LYS A 55 10.56 -5.36 21.51
C LYS A 55 11.65 -6.00 20.66
N SER A 56 12.08 -7.20 21.02
CA SER A 56 13.03 -8.00 20.26
C SER A 56 12.35 -8.69 19.07
N GLY A 57 12.98 -8.66 17.89
CA GLY A 57 12.56 -9.40 16.70
C GLY A 57 12.27 -8.53 15.47
N ASP A 58 12.00 -9.19 14.33
CA ASP A 58 11.63 -8.52 13.09
C ASP A 58 10.13 -8.23 13.06
N ILE A 59 9.76 -6.98 13.34
CA ILE A 59 8.37 -6.52 13.30
C ILE A 59 8.15 -5.70 12.04
N PHE A 60 7.21 -6.13 11.21
CA PHE A 60 6.80 -5.44 9.99
C PHE A 60 5.43 -4.78 10.17
N HIS A 61 5.24 -3.61 9.56
CA HIS A 61 3.97 -2.90 9.50
C HIS A 61 3.65 -2.52 8.06
N ALA A 62 2.36 -2.34 7.78
CA ALA A 62 1.87 -1.89 6.49
C ALA A 62 0.68 -0.95 6.70
N ASP A 63 0.71 0.19 6.03
CA ASP A 63 -0.34 1.20 6.07
C ASP A 63 -0.83 1.50 4.65
N CYS A 64 -2.16 1.58 4.48
CA CYS A 64 -2.78 1.82 3.18
C CYS A 64 -3.84 2.91 3.31
N LEU A 65 -3.54 4.08 2.75
CA LEU A 65 -4.47 5.21 2.67
C LEU A 65 -5.04 5.30 1.25
N ILE A 66 -6.36 5.20 1.14
CA ILE A 66 -7.08 5.38 -0.11
C ILE A 66 -7.78 6.74 -0.07
N LYS A 67 -7.45 7.62 -1.03
CA LYS A 67 -8.12 8.89 -1.25
C LYS A 67 -9.03 8.76 -2.47
N ILE A 68 -10.24 9.28 -2.34
CA ILE A 68 -11.26 9.33 -3.37
C ILE A 68 -11.68 10.79 -3.50
N ASP A 69 -11.48 11.38 -4.67
CA ASP A 69 -11.89 12.74 -5.04
C ASP A 69 -13.01 12.72 -6.09
#